data_AF-A0AAD0YGL6-F1
#
_entry.id   AF-A0AAD0YGL6-F1
#
_cell.length_a   1.000
_cell.length_b   1.000
_cell.length_c   1.000
_cell.angle_alpha   90.00
_cell.angle_beta   90.00
_cell.angle_gamma   90.00
#
_symmetry.space_group_name_H-M   'P 1'
#
loop_
_entity.id
_entity.type
_entity.pdbx_description
1 polymer ?
#
loop_
_entity_poly.entity_id
_entity_poly.type
_entity_poly.pdbx_seq_one_letter_code
_entity_poly.pdbx_strand_id
1 'polypeptide(L)'
;MEDNLTYEFFIRRCWNCDRFKHGANTDDWERLTINHFNYKNPKPGVKEDQLERTYHKKLDEIKEHLDKAFNKLSSVLAKKKIPASVIDDIAKYKTQVADSTQPQEIMDCLNSTIPILDEYDIRLK
;
A
#
# COMPACT_ATOMS: atom_id res chain seq x y z
N MET A 1 8.11 -3.87 -12.61
CA MET A 1 7.88 -5.30 -12.36
C MET A 1 8.19 -5.64 -10.89
N GLU A 2 9.25 -5.07 -10.31
CA GLU A 2 9.57 -5.20 -8.87
C GLU A 2 8.50 -4.56 -7.96
N ASP A 3 8.01 -3.36 -8.29
CA ASP A 3 7.02 -2.62 -7.49
C ASP A 3 5.69 -3.36 -7.27
N ASN A 4 5.17 -4.04 -8.31
CA ASN A 4 3.90 -4.79 -8.21
C ASN A 4 4.05 -5.96 -7.22
N LEU A 5 5.22 -6.61 -7.22
CA LEU A 5 5.53 -7.72 -6.33
C LEU A 5 5.69 -7.24 -4.90
N THR A 6 6.26 -6.06 -4.67
CA THR A 6 6.39 -5.43 -3.35
C THR A 6 5.03 -5.14 -2.72
N TYR A 7 4.12 -4.51 -3.48
CA TYR A 7 2.75 -4.23 -2.99
C TYR A 7 2.01 -5.52 -2.63
N GLU A 8 1.98 -6.48 -3.55
CA GLU A 8 1.30 -7.75 -3.31
C GLU A 8 1.92 -8.52 -2.13
N PHE A 9 3.26 -8.57 -2.06
CA PHE A 9 3.97 -9.23 -0.98
C PHE A 9 3.61 -8.63 0.37
N PHE A 10 3.60 -7.29 0.48
CA PHE A 10 3.22 -6.60 1.71
C PHE A 10 1.79 -6.95 2.12
N ILE A 11 0.81 -6.83 1.20
CA ILE A 11 -0.58 -7.14 1.52
C ILE A 11 -0.72 -8.62 1.91
N ARG A 12 -0.04 -9.57 1.25
CA ARG A 12 -0.09 -11.00 1.61
C ARG A 12 0.48 -11.29 3.00
N ARG A 13 1.53 -10.57 3.39
CA ARG A 13 2.15 -10.69 4.73
C ARG A 13 1.27 -10.07 5.81
N CYS A 14 0.54 -9.00 5.49
CA CYS A 14 -0.16 -8.13 6.45
C CYS A 14 -1.69 -8.26 6.41
N TRP A 15 -2.26 -9.03 5.47
CA TRP A 15 -3.70 -9.23 5.35
C TRP A 15 -4.04 -10.64 4.83
N ASN A 16 -5.06 -11.27 5.43
CA ASN A 16 -5.36 -12.68 5.19
C ASN A 16 -5.87 -12.94 3.74
N CYS A 17 -5.43 -14.04 3.14
CA CYS A 17 -5.60 -14.35 1.70
C CYS A 17 -7.06 -14.38 1.22
N ASP A 18 -8.03 -14.66 2.08
CA ASP A 18 -9.44 -14.64 1.67
C ASP A 18 -9.93 -13.24 1.28
N ARG A 19 -9.28 -12.17 1.74
CA ARG A 19 -9.60 -10.79 1.34
C ARG A 19 -8.88 -10.35 0.07
N PHE A 20 -7.85 -11.06 -0.38
CA PHE A 20 -7.27 -10.84 -1.71
C PHE A 20 -8.27 -11.09 -2.84
N LYS A 21 -9.28 -11.94 -2.60
CA LYS A 21 -10.40 -12.16 -3.52
C LYS A 21 -11.24 -10.91 -3.79
N HIS A 22 -11.02 -9.81 -3.03
CA HIS A 22 -11.78 -8.56 -3.12
C HIS A 22 -10.98 -7.32 -3.58
N GLY A 23 -9.81 -7.50 -4.24
CA GLY A 23 -9.17 -6.39 -4.97
C GLY A 23 -8.05 -5.65 -4.24
N ALA A 24 -7.16 -6.37 -3.57
CA ALA A 24 -5.88 -5.81 -3.10
C ALA A 24 -4.71 -6.55 -3.76
N ASN A 25 -4.79 -6.76 -5.08
CA ASN A 25 -3.85 -7.59 -5.84
C ASN A 25 -2.91 -6.73 -6.72
N THR A 26 -2.04 -7.40 -7.49
CA THR A 26 -1.12 -6.74 -8.44
C THR A 26 -1.86 -5.89 -9.47
N ASP A 27 -3.06 -6.29 -9.89
CA ASP A 27 -3.84 -5.59 -10.91
C ASP A 27 -4.31 -4.22 -10.40
N ASP A 28 -4.62 -4.11 -9.10
CA ASP A 28 -5.04 -2.84 -8.50
C ASP A 28 -3.90 -1.84 -8.42
N TRP A 29 -2.69 -2.32 -8.10
CA TRP A 29 -1.48 -1.51 -8.12
C TRP A 29 -1.12 -1.09 -9.54
N GLU A 30 -1.14 -2.02 -10.50
CA GLU A 30 -0.90 -1.72 -11.90
C GLU A 30 -1.90 -0.68 -12.42
N ARG A 31 -3.19 -0.83 -12.10
CA ARG A 31 -4.22 0.15 -12.45
C ARG A 31 -3.96 1.52 -11.82
N LEU A 32 -3.48 1.59 -10.58
CA LEU A 32 -3.05 2.86 -9.97
C LEU A 32 -1.92 3.52 -10.77
N THR A 33 -0.88 2.77 -11.13
CA THR A 33 0.26 3.30 -11.88
C THR A 33 -0.13 3.76 -13.29
N ILE A 34 -1.03 3.03 -13.98
CA ILE A 34 -1.58 3.42 -15.27
C ILE A 34 -2.40 4.71 -15.14
N ASN A 35 -3.26 4.81 -14.13
CA ASN A 35 -4.05 6.01 -13.89
C ASN A 35 -3.17 7.22 -13.58
N HIS A 36 -2.12 7.04 -12.76
CA HIS A 36 -1.14 8.08 -12.48
C HIS A 36 -0.41 8.54 -13.75
N PHE A 37 0.06 7.59 -14.57
CA PHE A 37 0.72 7.90 -15.84
C PHE A 37 -0.21 8.71 -16.77
N ASN A 38 -1.45 8.28 -16.94
CA ASN A 38 -2.43 8.96 -17.78
C ASN A 38 -2.76 10.35 -17.26
N TYR A 39 -2.90 10.53 -15.94
CA TYR A 39 -3.11 11.83 -15.31
C TYR A 39 -1.93 12.78 -15.53
N LYS A 40 -0.68 12.29 -15.43
CA LYS A 40 0.53 13.10 -15.68
C LYS A 40 0.82 13.33 -17.17
N ASN A 41 0.26 12.52 -18.05
CA ASN A 41 0.48 12.55 -19.50
C ASN A 41 -0.85 12.51 -20.26
N PRO A 42 -1.73 13.52 -20.09
CA PRO A 42 -3.04 13.52 -20.73
C PRO A 42 -2.90 13.54 -22.26
N LYS A 43 -3.63 12.65 -22.93
CA LYS A 43 -3.71 12.65 -24.40
C LYS A 43 -4.53 13.86 -24.89
N PRO A 44 -4.22 14.43 -26.07
CA PRO A 44 -5.02 15.50 -26.64
C PRO A 44 -6.51 15.13 -26.74
N GLY A 45 -7.39 16.02 -26.28
CA GLY A 45 -8.84 15.81 -26.29
C GLY A 45 -9.40 15.02 -25.10
N VAL A 46 -8.56 14.57 -24.15
CA VAL A 46 -9.02 13.95 -22.91
C VAL A 46 -9.24 15.02 -21.84
N LYS A 47 -10.31 14.88 -21.05
CA LYS A 47 -10.62 15.80 -19.94
C LYS A 47 -9.71 15.51 -18.74
N GLU A 48 -8.86 16.46 -18.39
CA GLU A 48 -7.90 16.34 -17.27
C GLU A 48 -8.61 16.09 -15.94
N ASP A 49 -9.71 16.81 -15.64
CA ASP A 49 -10.53 16.60 -14.44
C ASP A 49 -11.02 15.14 -14.29
N GLN A 50 -11.29 14.46 -15.41
CA GLN A 50 -11.72 13.07 -15.37
C GLN A 50 -10.56 12.14 -15.02
N LEU A 51 -9.37 12.39 -15.56
CA LEU A 51 -8.16 11.62 -15.28
C LEU A 51 -7.74 11.80 -13.81
N GLU A 52 -7.76 13.04 -13.32
CA GLU A 52 -7.47 13.37 -11.93
C GLU A 52 -8.40 12.63 -10.97
N ARG A 53 -9.73 12.73 -11.17
CA ARG A 53 -10.71 12.01 -10.33
C ARG A 53 -10.52 10.49 -10.38
N THR A 54 -10.22 9.94 -11.56
CA THR A 54 -10.00 8.50 -11.75
C THR A 54 -8.73 8.03 -11.02
N TYR A 55 -7.68 8.84 -11.07
CA TYR A 55 -6.45 8.60 -10.32
C TYR A 55 -6.68 8.66 -8.81
N HIS A 56 -7.21 9.76 -8.29
CA HIS A 56 -7.42 9.93 -6.84
C HIS A 56 -8.38 8.90 -6.25
N LYS A 57 -9.46 8.55 -6.96
CA LYS A 57 -10.35 7.47 -6.53
C LYS A 57 -9.59 6.16 -6.35
N LYS A 58 -8.71 5.81 -7.29
CA LYS A 58 -7.93 4.57 -7.20
C LYS A 58 -6.86 4.63 -6.12
N LEU A 59 -6.24 5.80 -5.92
CA LEU A 59 -5.28 6.04 -4.85
C LEU A 59 -5.95 5.82 -3.48
N ASP A 60 -7.15 6.35 -3.27
CA ASP A 60 -7.89 6.20 -2.02
C ASP A 60 -8.28 4.74 -1.75
N GLU A 61 -8.72 4.00 -2.78
CA GLU A 61 -8.98 2.55 -2.68
C GLU A 61 -7.72 1.78 -2.20
N ILE A 62 -6.55 2.07 -2.78
CA ILE A 62 -5.28 1.44 -2.39
C ILE A 62 -4.88 1.81 -0.96
N LYS A 63 -5.04 3.08 -0.58
CA LYS A 63 -4.78 3.55 0.79
C LYS A 63 -5.68 2.85 1.81
N GLU A 64 -6.95 2.60 1.49
CA GLU A 64 -7.88 1.89 2.37
C GLU A 64 -7.42 0.44 2.60
N HIS A 65 -6.95 -0.25 1.55
CA HIS A 65 -6.37 -1.59 1.69
C HIS A 65 -5.12 -1.60 2.56
N LEU A 66 -4.24 -0.60 2.36
CA LEU A 66 -3.04 -0.46 3.15
C LEU A 66 -3.32 -0.10 4.61
N ASP A 67 -4.27 0.79 4.90
CA ASP A 67 -4.68 1.11 6.28
C ASP A 67 -5.12 -0.16 7.02
N LYS A 68 -5.94 -1.00 6.40
CA LYS A 68 -6.37 -2.29 6.96
C LYS A 68 -5.20 -3.23 7.20
N ALA A 69 -4.27 -3.32 6.25
CA ALA A 69 -3.06 -4.14 6.37
C ALA A 69 -2.14 -3.63 7.50
N PHE A 70 -1.90 -2.33 7.60
CA PHE A 70 -1.10 -1.71 8.67
C PHE A 70 -1.75 -1.89 10.05
N ASN A 71 -3.07 -1.69 10.17
CA ASN A 71 -3.78 -1.92 11.44
C ASN A 71 -3.65 -3.38 11.91
N LYS A 72 -3.71 -4.33 10.97
CA LYS A 72 -3.52 -5.75 11.26
C LYS A 72 -2.07 -6.04 11.67
N LEU A 73 -1.10 -5.46 10.97
CA LEU A 73 0.32 -5.56 11.29
C LEU A 73 0.61 -5.03 12.71
N SER A 74 0.19 -3.80 13.04
CA SER A 74 0.35 -3.22 14.38
C SER A 74 -0.26 -4.10 15.48
N SER A 75 -1.44 -4.68 15.22
CA SER A 75 -2.08 -5.60 16.16
C SER A 75 -1.27 -6.89 16.39
N VAL A 76 -0.56 -7.38 15.36
CA VAL A 76 0.29 -8.57 15.49
C VAL A 76 1.62 -8.26 16.16
N LEU A 77 2.23 -7.12 15.85
CA LEU A 77 3.44 -6.62 16.51
C LEU A 77 3.22 -6.48 18.02
N ALA A 78 2.11 -5.86 18.42
CA ALA A 78 1.73 -5.74 19.83
C ALA A 78 1.58 -7.10 20.52
N LYS A 79 0.95 -8.09 19.85
CA LYS A 79 0.79 -9.46 20.39
C LYS A 79 2.12 -10.21 20.51
N LYS A 80 3.03 -10.02 19.55
CA LYS A 80 4.37 -10.63 19.54
C LYS A 80 5.35 -9.97 20.51
N LYS A 81 4.95 -8.91 21.23
CA LYS A 81 5.79 -8.14 22.15
C LYS A 81 7.04 -7.56 21.47
N ILE A 82 6.90 -7.13 20.21
CA ILE A 82 7.95 -6.43 19.48
C ILE A 82 8.24 -5.08 20.14
N PRO A 83 9.48 -4.56 20.12
CA PRO A 83 9.81 -3.28 20.73
C PRO A 83 8.89 -2.14 20.29
N ALA A 84 8.55 -1.25 21.24
CA ALA A 84 7.65 -0.12 20.98
C ALA A 84 8.14 0.79 19.85
N SER A 85 9.46 1.00 19.74
CA SER A 85 10.06 1.79 18.66
C SER A 85 9.72 1.26 17.27
N VAL A 86 9.64 -0.06 17.09
CA VAL A 86 9.26 -0.68 15.82
C VAL A 86 7.77 -0.46 15.55
N ILE A 87 6.93 -0.52 16.57
CA ILE A 87 5.49 -0.22 16.43
C ILE A 87 5.28 1.24 16.03
N ASP A 88 6.08 2.15 16.60
CA ASP A 88 6.07 3.57 16.27
C ASP A 88 6.51 3.82 14.82
N ASP A 89 7.55 3.12 14.34
CA ASP A 89 7.98 3.19 12.94
C ASP A 89 6.88 2.70 11.99
N ILE A 90 6.20 1.59 12.32
CA ILE A 90 5.06 1.11 11.53
C ILE A 90 3.90 2.11 11.53
N ALA A 91 3.61 2.74 12.66
CA ALA A 91 2.59 3.79 12.74
C ALA A 91 2.97 5.01 11.88
N LYS A 92 4.26 5.38 11.86
CA LYS A 92 4.78 6.44 11.00
C LYS A 92 4.62 6.10 9.51
N TYR A 93 5.01 4.90 9.07
CA TYR A 93 4.83 4.49 7.67
C TYR A 93 3.36 4.45 7.27
N LYS A 94 2.49 4.01 8.17
CA LYS A 94 1.04 4.07 7.96
C LYS A 94 0.55 5.50 7.70
N THR A 95 0.96 6.46 8.52
CA THR A 95 0.61 7.88 8.31
C THR A 95 1.16 8.41 7.00
N GLN A 96 2.40 8.08 6.64
CA GLN A 96 2.99 8.49 5.36
C GLN A 96 2.21 7.94 4.16
N VAL A 97 1.72 6.69 4.22
CA VAL A 97 0.83 6.13 3.20
C VAL A 97 -0.50 6.89 3.12
N ALA A 98 -1.10 7.23 4.26
CA ALA A 98 -2.34 8.01 4.28
C ALA A 98 -2.17 9.39 3.63
N ASP A 99 -1.03 10.04 3.87
CA ASP A 99 -0.70 11.36 3.34
C ASP A 99 -0.15 11.33 1.90
N SER A 100 0.16 10.15 1.36
CA SER A 100 0.79 10.01 0.03
C SER A 100 -0.11 10.57 -1.07
N THR A 101 0.45 11.41 -1.94
CA THR A 101 -0.20 11.93 -3.14
C THR A 101 0.24 11.22 -4.40
N GLN A 102 1.28 10.38 -4.32
CA GLN A 102 1.88 9.67 -5.45
C GLN A 102 2.11 8.18 -5.14
N PRO A 103 2.07 7.29 -6.16
CA PRO A 103 2.33 5.87 -5.95
C PRO A 103 3.75 5.60 -5.41
N GLN A 104 4.75 6.39 -5.82
CA GLN A 104 6.13 6.19 -5.36
C GLN A 104 6.27 6.37 -3.85
N GLU A 105 5.59 7.37 -3.27
CA GLU A 105 5.62 7.64 -1.83
C GLU A 105 5.08 6.44 -1.02
N ILE A 106 4.03 5.79 -1.55
CA ILE A 106 3.51 4.55 -0.98
C ILE A 106 4.57 3.45 -1.08
N MET A 107 5.19 3.27 -2.25
CA MET A 107 6.18 2.23 -2.48
C MET A 107 7.39 2.37 -1.56
N ASP A 108 7.87 3.58 -1.33
CA ASP A 108 8.98 3.86 -0.42
C ASP A 108 8.64 3.47 1.03
N CYS A 109 7.39 3.69 1.46
CA CYS A 109 6.90 3.25 2.77
C CYS A 109 6.85 1.71 2.87
N LEU A 110 6.40 1.03 1.81
CA LEU A 110 6.36 -0.44 1.78
C LEU A 110 7.76 -1.04 1.83
N ASN A 111 8.69 -0.50 1.05
CA ASN A 111 10.09 -0.92 1.04
C ASN A 111 10.77 -0.69 2.40
N SER A 112 10.38 0.36 3.13
CA SER A 112 10.86 0.59 4.50
C SER A 112 10.25 -0.38 5.51
N THR A 113 9.04 -0.87 5.25
CA THR A 113 8.32 -1.76 6.15
C THR A 113 8.73 -3.23 6.00
N ILE A 114 9.05 -3.68 4.79
CA ILE A 114 9.36 -5.10 4.51
C ILE A 114 10.52 -5.66 5.36
N PRO A 115 11.66 -4.97 5.52
CA PRO A 115 12.75 -5.45 6.37
C PRO A 115 12.31 -5.74 7.81
N ILE A 116 11.38 -4.94 8.37
CA ILE A 116 10.80 -5.17 9.70
C ILE A 116 9.98 -6.46 9.70
N LEU A 117 9.21 -6.72 8.64
CA LEU A 117 8.43 -7.97 8.54
C LEU A 117 9.33 -9.20 8.53
N ASP A 118 10.47 -9.12 7.84
CA ASP A 118 11.44 -10.21 7.73
C ASP A 118 12.24 -10.40 9.03
N GLU A 119 12.70 -9.32 9.67
CA GLU A 119 13.45 -9.35 10.94
C GLU A 119 12.66 -10.05 12.06
N TYR A 120 11.36 -9.78 12.15
CA TYR A 120 10.49 -10.30 13.23
C TYR A 120 9.64 -11.51 12.81
N ASP A 121 9.97 -12.14 11.68
CA ASP A 121 9.26 -13.28 11.06
C ASP A 121 7.74 -13.13 11.14
N ILE A 122 7.24 -11.98 10.67
CA ILE A 122 5.82 -11.66 10.72
C ILE A 122 5.12 -12.38 9.58
N ARG A 123 4.42 -13.45 9.94
CA ARG A 123 3.53 -14.19 9.06
C ARG A 123 2.14 -14.20 9.68
N LEU A 124 1.17 -13.64 8.98
CA LEU A 124 -0.22 -13.82 9.34
C LEU A 124 -0.65 -15.22 8.91
N LYS A 125 -0.99 -16.05 9.90
CA LYS A 125 -1.71 -17.31 9.67
C LYS A 125 -3.20 -17.05 9.50
#